data_AF-A0A3D1XUM6-F1
#
_entry.id   AF-A0A3D1XUM6-F1
#
_cell.length_a   1.000
_cell.length_b   1.000
_cell.length_c   1.000
_cell.angle_alpha   90.00
_cell.angle_beta   90.00
_cell.angle_gamma   90.00
#
_symmetry.space_group_name_H-M   'P 1'
#
loop_
_entity.id
_entity.type
_entity.pdbx_description
1 polymer ?
#
loop_
_entity_poly.entity_id
_entity_poly.type
_entity_poly.pdbx_seq_one_letter_code
_entity_poly.pdbx_strand_id
1 'polypeptide(L)'
;MTSNKSFFFSTLLFLFAVVVYFVTFPSMVNAEPFVKGAKLCEECHEEEFKVWSKTKHFKSFRSVHREPKDASKPSPKKILKAVGGQKRMKRNKTCYLCHYTLQKKDAGAKHQVKSGTSCESCHGASSDYMDIHGDYGGKDVKREAESADHKAKRIADSKAAGLIWPSMKYEIAENCMTCHGLANPDLKADDLAKMLGAGHPINPEFELVKYSQGSVRHRHYPPNMKTNAEMTPKEQAEFFVIGQAAALVSATSVMSKSSEAKYIEAQKTRAENAKAALAGVAEAADLLASPSRANALKLAAAIAGKDLTGAVGSKLPAKGDYK
;
A
#
# COMPACT_ATOMS: atom_id res chain seq x y z
N MET A 1 76.90 -1.05 -7.22
CA MET A 1 75.66 -0.88 -8.00
C MET A 1 75.15 -2.26 -8.42
N THR A 2 74.20 -2.82 -7.68
CA THR A 2 73.41 -3.99 -8.12
C THR A 2 72.00 -3.78 -7.59
N SER A 3 71.14 -3.27 -8.47
CA SER A 3 69.74 -2.98 -8.17
C SER A 3 68.95 -4.28 -8.06
N ASN A 4 68.32 -4.47 -6.90
CA ASN A 4 67.59 -5.67 -6.52
C ASN A 4 66.20 -5.68 -7.21
N LYS A 5 66.19 -5.95 -8.52
CA LYS A 5 64.99 -5.91 -9.38
C LYS A 5 63.93 -6.97 -9.04
N SER A 6 64.26 -7.98 -8.24
CA SER A 6 63.36 -9.09 -7.91
C SER A 6 62.27 -8.71 -6.88
N PHE A 7 62.58 -7.82 -5.93
CA PHE A 7 61.63 -7.46 -4.86
C PHE A 7 60.47 -6.57 -5.35
N PHE A 8 60.73 -5.74 -6.37
CA PHE A 8 59.71 -4.87 -6.96
C PHE A 8 58.66 -5.62 -7.78
N PHE A 9 59.02 -6.74 -8.42
CA PHE A 9 58.08 -7.53 -9.22
C PHE A 9 57.10 -8.35 -8.38
N SER A 10 57.52 -8.85 -7.23
CA SER A 10 56.67 -9.68 -6.34
C SER A 10 55.58 -8.85 -5.65
N THR A 11 55.91 -7.63 -5.24
CA THR A 11 54.95 -6.71 -4.59
C THR A 11 53.90 -6.18 -5.57
N LEU A 12 54.26 -5.97 -6.83
CA LEU A 12 53.34 -5.51 -7.88
C LEU A 12 52.34 -6.60 -8.29
N LEU A 13 52.76 -7.87 -8.33
CA LEU A 13 51.86 -9.01 -8.61
C LEU A 13 50.83 -9.24 -7.49
N PHE A 14 51.23 -9.04 -6.23
CA PHE A 14 50.34 -9.22 -5.08
C PHE A 14 49.27 -8.11 -5.00
N LEU A 15 49.64 -6.87 -5.32
CA LEU A 15 48.69 -5.75 -5.43
C LEU A 15 47.73 -5.91 -6.60
N PHE A 16 48.17 -6.47 -7.73
CA PHE A 16 47.28 -6.77 -8.86
C PHE A 16 46.28 -7.89 -8.53
N ALA A 17 46.71 -8.92 -7.78
CA ALA A 17 45.82 -10.01 -7.34
C ALA A 17 44.74 -9.54 -6.35
N VAL A 18 45.05 -8.62 -5.43
CA VAL A 18 44.07 -8.07 -4.48
C VAL A 18 43.09 -7.12 -5.18
N VAL A 19 43.53 -6.32 -6.15
CA VAL A 19 42.62 -5.45 -6.93
C VAL A 19 41.70 -6.27 -7.85
N VAL A 20 42.15 -7.38 -8.42
CA VAL A 20 41.31 -8.26 -9.24
C VAL A 20 40.30 -9.06 -8.40
N TYR A 21 40.60 -9.36 -7.13
CA TYR A 21 39.66 -10.06 -6.24
C TYR A 21 38.48 -9.18 -5.78
N PHE A 22 38.67 -7.85 -5.69
CA PHE A 22 37.58 -6.93 -5.31
C PHE A 22 36.66 -6.51 -6.47
N VAL A 23 37.00 -6.83 -7.73
CA VAL A 23 36.24 -6.38 -8.91
C VAL A 23 35.32 -7.47 -9.49
N THR A 24 35.35 -8.70 -8.94
CA THR A 24 34.62 -9.86 -9.53
C THR A 24 33.43 -10.37 -8.73
N PHE A 25 32.93 -9.63 -7.73
CA PHE A 25 31.57 -9.86 -7.25
C PHE A 25 30.62 -8.99 -8.09
N PRO A 26 29.93 -9.53 -9.11
CA PRO A 26 28.82 -8.82 -9.70
C PRO A 26 27.86 -8.49 -8.57
N SER A 27 27.66 -7.20 -8.32
CA SER A 27 26.51 -6.76 -7.55
C SER A 27 25.30 -7.34 -8.28
N MET A 28 24.67 -8.36 -7.71
CA MET A 28 23.37 -8.81 -8.18
C MET A 28 22.41 -7.66 -7.89
N VAL A 29 22.34 -6.72 -8.82
CA VAL A 29 21.29 -5.71 -8.86
C VAL A 29 20.05 -6.48 -9.27
N ASN A 30 19.39 -7.09 -8.29
CA ASN A 30 18.05 -7.60 -8.49
C ASN A 30 17.21 -6.41 -8.96
N ALA A 31 16.51 -6.59 -10.08
CA ALA A 31 15.64 -5.55 -10.57
C ALA A 31 14.57 -5.24 -9.52
N GLU A 32 14.29 -3.96 -9.30
CA GLU A 32 13.22 -3.54 -8.36
C GLU A 32 11.89 -4.24 -8.70
N PRO A 33 11.16 -4.76 -7.69
CA PRO A 33 9.87 -5.39 -7.88
C PRO A 33 8.92 -4.49 -8.67
N PHE A 34 8.09 -5.10 -9.53
CA PHE A 34 7.13 -4.39 -10.37
C PHE A 34 5.76 -5.06 -10.38
N VAL A 35 4.76 -4.24 -10.68
CA VAL A 35 3.36 -4.67 -10.81
C VAL A 35 3.20 -5.41 -12.14
N LYS A 36 2.69 -6.64 -12.13
CA LYS A 36 2.37 -7.41 -13.35
C LYS A 36 0.96 -7.10 -13.88
N GLY A 37 0.03 -6.71 -13.00
CA GLY A 37 -1.30 -6.19 -13.34
C GLY A 37 -2.47 -7.09 -12.91
N ALA A 38 -3.59 -6.45 -12.59
CA ALA A 38 -4.78 -7.08 -12.00
C ALA A 38 -5.39 -8.26 -12.76
N LYS A 39 -5.19 -8.35 -14.09
CA LYS A 39 -5.70 -9.48 -14.88
C LYS A 39 -5.06 -10.82 -14.48
N LEU A 40 -3.78 -10.82 -14.10
CA LEU A 40 -3.13 -12.04 -13.62
C LEU A 40 -3.67 -12.44 -12.25
N CYS A 41 -4.10 -11.48 -11.43
CA CYS A 41 -4.77 -11.77 -10.18
C CYS A 41 -6.15 -12.41 -10.42
N GLU A 42 -6.90 -11.95 -11.43
CA GLU A 42 -8.22 -12.46 -11.81
C GLU A 42 -8.22 -13.96 -12.13
N GLU A 43 -7.13 -14.47 -12.73
CA GLU A 43 -6.99 -15.89 -13.11
C GLU A 43 -7.16 -16.85 -11.92
N CYS A 44 -6.86 -16.40 -10.69
CA CYS A 44 -7.03 -17.18 -9.46
C CYS A 44 -8.04 -16.59 -8.46
N HIS A 45 -8.37 -15.29 -8.57
CA HIS A 45 -9.19 -14.53 -7.61
C HIS A 45 -10.38 -13.87 -8.30
N GLU A 46 -11.20 -14.68 -8.97
CA GLU A 46 -12.33 -14.23 -9.78
C GLU A 46 -13.39 -13.47 -8.96
N GLU A 47 -13.67 -13.93 -7.73
CA GLU A 47 -14.71 -13.33 -6.89
C GLU A 47 -14.28 -11.97 -6.32
N GLU A 48 -13.02 -11.87 -5.89
CA GLU A 48 -12.38 -10.62 -5.49
C GLU A 48 -12.36 -9.62 -6.66
N PHE A 49 -12.06 -10.10 -7.88
CA PHE A 49 -12.08 -9.28 -9.07
C PHE A 49 -13.49 -8.77 -9.41
N LYS A 50 -14.52 -9.63 -9.29
CA LYS A 50 -15.93 -9.23 -9.44
C LYS A 50 -16.33 -8.13 -8.47
N VAL A 51 -15.89 -8.20 -7.22
CA VAL A 51 -16.07 -7.10 -6.25
C VAL A 51 -15.33 -5.85 -6.73
N TRP A 52 -14.02 -5.96 -7.01
CA TRP A 52 -13.18 -4.83 -7.41
C TRP A 52 -13.76 -4.09 -8.63
N SER A 53 -14.25 -4.80 -9.64
CA SER A 53 -14.83 -4.22 -10.86
C SER A 53 -16.00 -3.25 -10.60
N LYS A 54 -16.68 -3.41 -9.45
CA LYS A 54 -17.83 -2.57 -9.04
C LYS A 54 -17.39 -1.34 -8.25
N THR A 55 -16.14 -1.29 -7.77
CA THR A 55 -15.61 -0.22 -6.91
C THR A 55 -15.39 1.11 -7.63
N LYS A 56 -15.22 2.18 -6.85
CA LYS A 56 -14.72 3.45 -7.37
C LYS A 56 -13.28 3.34 -7.88
N HIS A 57 -12.44 2.50 -7.29
CA HIS A 57 -11.06 2.25 -7.75
C HIS A 57 -11.01 1.73 -9.19
N PHE A 58 -11.88 0.79 -9.55
CA PHE A 58 -12.00 0.33 -10.93
C PHE A 58 -12.57 1.42 -11.86
N LYS A 59 -13.72 1.99 -11.48
CA LYS A 59 -14.47 2.93 -12.32
C LYS A 59 -13.71 4.23 -12.58
N SER A 60 -12.88 4.68 -11.64
CA SER A 60 -12.10 5.93 -11.71
C SER A 60 -11.18 5.96 -12.92
N PHE A 61 -10.69 4.81 -13.40
CA PHE A 61 -9.87 4.71 -14.61
C PHE A 61 -10.49 5.42 -15.82
N ARG A 62 -11.83 5.35 -15.92
CA ARG A 62 -12.62 5.92 -17.00
C ARG A 62 -13.19 7.30 -16.67
N SER A 63 -13.36 7.64 -15.40
CA SER A 63 -14.10 8.85 -14.99
C SER A 63 -13.26 9.95 -14.36
N VAL A 64 -12.17 9.65 -13.63
CA VAL A 64 -11.46 10.64 -12.80
C VAL A 64 -10.86 11.82 -13.57
N HIS A 65 -10.59 11.63 -14.85
CA HIS A 65 -10.00 12.61 -15.75
C HIS A 65 -11.04 13.40 -16.56
N ARG A 66 -12.34 13.13 -16.35
CA ARG A 66 -13.43 13.79 -17.05
C ARG A 66 -13.93 14.96 -16.22
N GLU A 67 -14.32 16.04 -16.90
CA GLU A 67 -14.97 17.15 -16.24
C GLU A 67 -16.32 16.70 -15.64
N PRO A 68 -16.60 17.07 -14.38
CA PRO A 68 -17.89 16.79 -13.77
C PRO A 68 -19.00 17.59 -14.47
N LYS A 69 -20.22 17.03 -14.50
CA LYS A 69 -21.42 17.78 -14.93
C LYS A 69 -21.81 18.87 -13.94
N ASP A 70 -21.53 18.61 -12.66
CA ASP A 70 -21.78 19.51 -11.56
C ASP A 70 -20.59 20.46 -11.42
N ALA A 71 -20.83 21.76 -11.69
CA ALA A 71 -19.81 22.79 -11.69
C ALA A 71 -19.25 23.09 -10.29
N SER A 72 -19.91 22.64 -9.22
CA SER A 72 -19.38 22.75 -7.85
C SER A 72 -18.23 21.78 -7.59
N LYS A 73 -18.10 20.72 -8.40
CA LYS A 73 -17.05 19.72 -8.23
C LYS A 73 -15.72 20.19 -8.83
N PRO A 74 -14.58 19.79 -8.24
CA PRO A 74 -13.28 20.15 -8.76
C PRO A 74 -13.07 19.69 -10.21
N SER A 75 -12.45 20.56 -11.01
CA SER A 75 -12.10 20.27 -12.40
C SER A 75 -10.77 19.53 -12.49
N PRO A 76 -10.72 18.26 -12.95
CA PRO A 76 -9.47 17.53 -13.10
C PRO A 76 -8.52 18.20 -14.09
N LYS A 77 -9.02 18.87 -15.14
CA LYS A 77 -8.16 19.61 -16.08
C LYS A 77 -7.52 20.82 -15.42
N LYS A 78 -8.24 21.57 -14.58
CA LYS A 78 -7.65 22.71 -13.83
C LYS A 78 -6.55 22.23 -12.87
N ILE A 79 -6.83 21.17 -12.12
CA ILE A 79 -5.84 20.55 -11.20
C ILE A 79 -4.60 20.08 -11.96
N LEU A 80 -4.79 19.32 -13.05
CA LEU A 80 -3.70 18.82 -13.88
C LEU A 80 -2.86 19.95 -14.49
N LYS A 81 -3.51 21.04 -14.94
CA LYS A 81 -2.82 22.22 -15.47
C LYS A 81 -2.00 22.92 -14.39
N ALA A 82 -2.52 23.02 -13.16
CA ALA A 82 -1.84 23.66 -12.04
C ALA A 82 -0.60 22.90 -11.60
N VAL A 83 -0.68 21.56 -11.51
CA VAL A 83 0.48 20.70 -11.21
C VAL A 83 1.54 20.79 -12.31
N GLY A 84 1.11 20.86 -13.58
CA GLY A 84 2.00 20.94 -14.73
C GLY A 84 2.53 19.58 -15.19
N GLY A 85 3.57 19.57 -16.03
CA GLY A 85 4.11 18.35 -16.61
C GLY A 85 3.26 17.75 -17.72
N GLN A 86 2.99 16.45 -17.67
CA GLN A 86 2.26 15.75 -18.73
C GLN A 86 0.77 16.12 -18.72
N LYS A 87 0.22 16.46 -19.90
CA LYS A 87 -1.17 16.94 -20.11
C LYS A 87 -2.25 15.85 -19.96
N ARG A 88 -1.87 14.61 -19.62
CA ARG A 88 -2.80 13.49 -19.39
C ARG A 88 -2.51 12.89 -18.03
N MET A 89 -3.52 12.76 -17.16
CA MET A 89 -3.36 12.16 -15.82
C MET A 89 -2.67 10.80 -15.87
N LYS A 90 -3.02 9.95 -16.86
CA LYS A 90 -2.41 8.62 -17.08
C LYS A 90 -0.91 8.63 -17.42
N ARG A 91 -0.32 9.80 -17.66
CA ARG A 91 1.11 9.96 -17.97
C ARG A 91 1.81 10.91 -16.99
N ASN A 92 1.08 11.50 -16.04
CA ASN A 92 1.59 12.56 -15.18
C ASN A 92 2.15 11.99 -13.87
N LYS A 93 3.41 12.34 -13.52
CA LYS A 93 4.12 11.80 -12.33
C LYS A 93 3.27 11.85 -11.07
N THR A 94 2.57 12.95 -10.89
CA THR A 94 1.83 13.25 -9.66
C THR A 94 0.49 12.51 -9.61
N CYS A 95 -0.23 12.45 -10.74
CA CYS A 95 -1.62 11.96 -10.74
C CYS A 95 -1.71 10.44 -10.59
N TYR A 96 -0.81 9.70 -11.25
CA TYR A 96 -0.82 8.24 -11.20
C TYR A 96 -0.27 7.63 -9.91
N LEU A 97 0.28 8.43 -8.97
CA LEU A 97 0.66 7.94 -7.63
C LEU A 97 -0.53 7.38 -6.86
N CYS A 98 -1.72 7.92 -7.10
CA CYS A 98 -2.92 7.56 -6.34
C CYS A 98 -4.07 7.03 -7.21
N HIS A 99 -4.12 7.39 -8.49
CA HIS A 99 -5.28 7.09 -9.34
C HIS A 99 -5.12 5.85 -10.24
N TYR A 100 -3.92 5.31 -10.39
CA TYR A 100 -3.65 4.21 -11.32
C TYR A 100 -2.64 3.22 -10.73
N THR A 101 -2.74 1.96 -11.14
CA THR A 101 -1.71 0.95 -10.85
C THR A 101 -0.78 0.82 -12.06
N LEU A 102 0.52 0.92 -11.84
CA LEU A 102 1.52 1.02 -12.90
C LEU A 102 2.14 -0.32 -13.21
N GLN A 103 1.57 -1.04 -14.16
CA GLN A 103 2.08 -2.36 -14.51
C GLN A 103 3.22 -2.31 -15.53
N LYS A 104 4.15 -3.26 -15.44
CA LYS A 104 5.15 -3.54 -16.48
C LYS A 104 4.94 -4.95 -17.02
N LYS A 105 5.42 -5.19 -18.24
CA LYS A 105 5.46 -6.55 -18.81
C LYS A 105 6.57 -7.38 -18.18
N ASP A 106 7.72 -6.75 -17.98
CA ASP A 106 8.95 -7.30 -17.43
C ASP A 106 9.77 -6.16 -16.78
N ALA A 107 10.87 -6.51 -16.12
CA ALA A 107 11.69 -5.57 -15.37
C ALA A 107 12.20 -4.38 -16.21
N GLY A 108 12.55 -4.63 -17.48
CA GLY A 108 13.11 -3.64 -18.41
C GLY A 108 12.04 -2.81 -19.14
N ALA A 109 10.77 -3.23 -19.10
CA ALA A 109 9.70 -2.55 -19.81
C ALA A 109 9.30 -1.21 -19.16
N LYS A 110 8.84 -0.28 -20.01
CA LYS A 110 8.18 0.95 -19.54
C LYS A 110 6.85 0.60 -18.85
N HIS A 111 6.57 1.29 -17.76
CA HIS A 111 5.29 1.19 -17.06
C HIS A 111 4.11 1.59 -17.96
N GLN A 112 2.97 0.94 -17.73
CA GLN A 112 1.73 1.12 -18.47
C GLN A 112 0.58 1.32 -17.48
N VAL A 113 -0.32 2.25 -17.83
CA VAL A 113 -1.54 2.54 -17.07
C VAL A 113 -2.72 1.83 -17.74
N LYS A 114 -3.02 0.61 -17.28
CA LYS A 114 -4.11 -0.24 -17.82
C LYS A 114 -5.33 -0.34 -16.90
N SER A 115 -5.18 -0.01 -15.61
CA SER A 115 -6.25 -0.01 -14.61
C SER A 115 -6.22 1.27 -13.78
N GLY A 116 -7.28 1.51 -13.02
CA GLY A 116 -7.24 2.43 -11.88
C GLY A 116 -6.40 1.83 -10.75
N THR A 117 -6.59 2.29 -9.53
CA THR A 117 -6.10 1.59 -8.33
C THR A 117 -6.63 0.14 -8.34
N SER A 118 -5.76 -0.85 -8.16
CA SER A 118 -6.09 -2.27 -8.34
C SER A 118 -5.37 -3.15 -7.30
N CYS A 119 -5.41 -4.47 -7.46
CA CYS A 119 -4.96 -5.46 -6.48
C CYS A 119 -3.61 -5.10 -5.86
N GLU A 120 -2.61 -4.84 -6.69
CA GLU A 120 -1.23 -4.59 -6.30
C GLU A 120 -1.01 -3.21 -5.64
N SER A 121 -1.99 -2.30 -5.70
CA SER A 121 -1.97 -1.06 -4.90
C SER A 121 -2.19 -1.33 -3.41
N CYS A 122 -2.82 -2.46 -3.05
CA CYS A 122 -3.02 -2.88 -1.67
C CYS A 122 -2.12 -4.06 -1.30
N HIS A 123 -1.90 -4.99 -2.23
CA HIS A 123 -1.22 -6.26 -1.99
C HIS A 123 0.28 -6.26 -2.32
N GLY A 124 0.83 -5.16 -2.83
CA GLY A 124 2.24 -5.04 -3.21
C GLY A 124 2.50 -5.40 -4.67
N ALA A 125 3.74 -5.16 -5.12
CA ALA A 125 4.18 -5.45 -6.49
C ALA A 125 4.39 -6.95 -6.69
N SER A 126 3.68 -7.55 -7.66
CA SER A 126 3.58 -9.01 -7.76
C SER A 126 4.72 -9.73 -8.49
N SER A 127 5.67 -9.02 -9.11
CA SER A 127 6.73 -9.68 -9.91
C SER A 127 7.48 -10.77 -9.14
N ASP A 128 7.71 -10.53 -7.85
CA ASP A 128 8.63 -11.34 -7.04
C ASP A 128 7.88 -12.37 -6.19
N TYR A 129 6.62 -12.11 -5.85
CA TYR A 129 5.82 -13.02 -5.02
C TYR A 129 4.82 -13.86 -5.80
N MET A 130 4.45 -13.52 -7.04
CA MET A 130 3.32 -14.18 -7.74
C MET A 130 3.54 -15.71 -7.86
N ASP A 131 4.74 -16.11 -8.25
CA ASP A 131 5.07 -17.51 -8.48
C ASP A 131 5.13 -18.28 -7.14
N ILE A 132 5.64 -17.63 -6.08
CA ILE A 132 5.65 -18.16 -4.72
C ILE A 132 4.22 -18.32 -4.18
N HIS A 133 3.36 -17.31 -4.40
CA HIS A 133 1.99 -17.27 -3.91
C HIS A 133 1.12 -18.40 -4.49
N GLY A 134 1.36 -18.74 -5.76
CA GLY A 134 0.61 -19.75 -6.52
C GLY A 134 1.14 -21.19 -6.39
N ASP A 135 2.30 -21.42 -5.80
CA ASP A 135 2.85 -22.76 -5.58
C ASP A 135 2.22 -23.40 -4.34
N TYR A 136 1.66 -24.61 -4.41
CA TYR A 136 1.11 -25.32 -3.23
C TYR A 136 1.94 -26.56 -2.85
N GLY A 137 3.17 -26.66 -3.36
CA GLY A 137 4.08 -27.79 -3.12
C GLY A 137 4.36 -28.60 -4.39
N GLY A 138 4.23 -27.97 -5.56
CA GLY A 138 4.42 -28.59 -6.87
C GLY A 138 3.23 -28.43 -7.81
N LYS A 139 3.47 -28.72 -9.11
CA LYS A 139 2.53 -28.45 -10.22
C LYS A 139 1.14 -29.09 -10.09
N ASP A 140 1.05 -30.24 -9.42
CA ASP A 140 -0.19 -31.04 -9.30
C ASP A 140 -0.81 -30.96 -7.90
N VAL A 141 -0.19 -30.21 -6.97
CA VAL A 141 -0.69 -30.06 -5.61
C VAL A 141 -1.73 -28.96 -5.57
N LYS A 142 -2.95 -29.30 -5.15
CA LYS A 142 -4.02 -28.32 -4.94
C LYS A 142 -3.90 -27.68 -3.56
N ARG A 143 -4.48 -26.51 -3.38
CA ARG A 143 -4.52 -25.77 -2.11
C ARG A 143 -4.97 -26.64 -0.93
N GLU A 144 -5.98 -27.49 -1.14
CA GLU A 144 -6.55 -28.34 -0.10
C GLU A 144 -5.62 -29.48 0.32
N ALA A 145 -4.63 -29.82 -0.53
CA ALA A 145 -3.64 -30.86 -0.31
C ALA A 145 -2.25 -30.30 0.08
N GLU A 146 -2.13 -28.97 0.22
CA GLU A 146 -0.89 -28.32 0.65
C GLU A 146 -0.50 -28.76 2.08
N SER A 147 0.76 -29.16 2.28
CA SER A 147 1.26 -29.49 3.61
C SER A 147 1.37 -28.25 4.51
N ALA A 148 1.24 -28.44 5.83
CA ALA A 148 1.34 -27.33 6.78
C ALA A 148 2.70 -26.60 6.71
N ASP A 149 3.80 -27.35 6.54
CA ASP A 149 5.15 -26.80 6.44
C ASP A 149 5.34 -25.99 5.14
N HIS A 150 4.85 -26.52 4.01
CA HIS A 150 4.89 -25.80 2.74
C HIS A 150 4.09 -24.49 2.84
N LYS A 151 2.88 -24.55 3.40
CA LYS A 151 2.02 -23.38 3.60
C LYS A 151 2.68 -22.31 4.46
N ALA A 152 3.30 -22.72 5.58
CA ALA A 152 4.00 -21.80 6.46
C ALA A 152 5.17 -21.12 5.74
N LYS A 153 5.98 -21.91 5.02
CA LYS A 153 7.11 -21.40 4.22
C LYS A 153 6.65 -20.46 3.12
N ARG A 154 5.65 -20.84 2.33
CA ARG A 154 5.10 -20.02 1.26
C ARG A 154 4.58 -18.67 1.74
N ILE A 155 3.84 -18.65 2.85
CA ILE A 155 3.32 -17.40 3.43
C ILE A 155 4.49 -16.51 3.87
N ALA A 156 5.50 -17.08 4.53
CA ALA A 156 6.69 -16.35 4.96
C ALA A 156 7.49 -15.79 3.77
N ASP A 157 7.76 -16.62 2.76
CA ASP A 157 8.55 -16.25 1.58
C ASP A 157 7.82 -15.22 0.71
N SER A 158 6.53 -15.41 0.45
CA SER A 158 5.74 -14.44 -0.32
C SER A 158 5.65 -13.09 0.39
N LYS A 159 5.50 -13.09 1.73
CA LYS A 159 5.57 -11.86 2.54
C LYS A 159 6.94 -11.20 2.43
N ALA A 160 8.02 -11.96 2.50
CA ALA A 160 9.38 -11.45 2.33
C ALA A 160 9.62 -10.88 0.93
N ALA A 161 8.97 -11.45 -0.09
CA ALA A 161 8.97 -10.96 -1.47
C ALA A 161 7.99 -9.79 -1.71
N GLY A 162 7.33 -9.27 -0.68
CA GLY A 162 6.51 -8.05 -0.74
C GLY A 162 5.00 -8.26 -0.84
N LEU A 163 4.49 -9.49 -0.77
CA LEU A 163 3.05 -9.74 -0.70
C LEU A 163 2.49 -9.26 0.64
N ILE A 164 1.49 -8.40 0.57
CA ILE A 164 0.69 -8.02 1.73
C ILE A 164 -0.57 -8.89 1.76
N TRP A 165 -0.59 -9.86 2.67
CA TRP A 165 -1.71 -10.75 2.88
C TRP A 165 -2.91 -10.01 3.51
N PRO A 166 -4.17 -10.44 3.26
CA PRO A 166 -5.33 -9.87 3.95
C PRO A 166 -5.28 -9.96 5.49
N SER A 167 -4.48 -10.88 6.05
CA SER A 167 -4.22 -11.00 7.49
C SER A 167 -3.27 -9.92 8.03
N MET A 168 -2.48 -9.28 7.17
CA MET A 168 -1.60 -8.14 7.48
C MET A 168 -2.41 -6.84 7.52
N LYS A 169 -3.37 -6.79 8.44
CA LYS A 169 -4.43 -5.75 8.51
C LYS A 169 -3.85 -4.34 8.61
N TYR A 170 -2.76 -4.15 9.37
CA TYR A 170 -2.13 -2.84 9.49
C TYR A 170 -1.44 -2.41 8.19
N GLU A 171 -0.70 -3.29 7.54
CA GLU A 171 -0.04 -2.99 6.26
C GLU A 171 -1.07 -2.67 5.15
N ILE A 172 -2.22 -3.35 5.14
CA ILE A 172 -3.35 -2.98 4.27
C ILE A 172 -3.88 -1.57 4.59
N ALA A 173 -4.10 -1.26 5.87
CA ALA A 173 -4.56 0.06 6.30
C ALA A 173 -3.54 1.16 5.96
N GLU A 174 -2.25 0.90 6.14
CA GLU A 174 -1.13 1.77 5.79
C GLU A 174 -1.13 2.09 4.29
N ASN A 175 -1.33 1.10 3.43
CA ASN A 175 -1.43 1.30 1.98
C ASN A 175 -2.63 2.18 1.59
N CYS A 176 -3.74 2.10 2.31
CA CYS A 176 -4.88 3.00 2.07
C CYS A 176 -4.47 4.47 2.32
N MET A 177 -3.69 4.71 3.37
CA MET A 177 -3.25 6.05 3.77
C MET A 177 -2.23 6.68 2.82
N THR A 178 -1.47 5.88 2.07
CA THR A 178 -0.61 6.37 0.98
C THR A 178 -1.37 7.31 0.04
N CYS A 179 -2.62 6.98 -0.29
CA CYS A 179 -3.46 7.79 -1.18
C CYS A 179 -4.48 8.63 -0.41
N HIS A 180 -5.25 8.03 0.51
CA HIS A 180 -6.33 8.71 1.23
C HIS A 180 -5.82 9.69 2.30
N GLY A 181 -4.59 9.50 2.77
CA GLY A 181 -3.87 10.45 3.63
C GLY A 181 -3.03 11.46 2.86
N LEU A 182 -2.96 11.36 1.51
CA LEU A 182 -1.97 12.10 0.70
C LEU A 182 -0.54 11.94 1.24
N ALA A 183 -0.19 10.72 1.66
CA ALA A 183 1.05 10.39 2.33
C ALA A 183 2.08 9.70 1.43
N ASN A 184 1.76 9.49 0.14
CA ASN A 184 2.68 8.85 -0.80
C ASN A 184 4.06 9.57 -0.80
N PRO A 185 5.17 8.86 -0.54
CA PRO A 185 6.49 9.49 -0.40
C PRO A 185 6.92 10.25 -1.67
N ASP A 186 6.54 9.75 -2.85
CA ASP A 186 6.90 10.32 -4.15
C ASP A 186 6.09 11.58 -4.53
N LEU A 187 5.02 11.89 -3.79
CA LEU A 187 4.27 13.12 -3.99
C LEU A 187 5.11 14.31 -3.53
N LYS A 188 5.45 15.23 -4.43
CA LYS A 188 6.26 16.40 -4.08
C LYS A 188 5.45 17.45 -3.32
N ALA A 189 6.09 18.17 -2.40
CA ALA A 189 5.47 19.24 -1.62
C ALA A 189 4.82 20.32 -2.51
N ASP A 190 5.54 20.77 -3.55
CA ASP A 190 5.04 21.78 -4.48
C ASP A 190 3.85 21.29 -5.30
N ASP A 191 3.90 20.05 -5.78
CA ASP A 191 2.82 19.46 -6.58
C ASP A 191 1.56 19.27 -5.71
N LEU A 192 1.75 18.88 -4.44
CA LEU A 192 0.71 18.78 -3.44
C LEU A 192 0.04 20.14 -3.21
N ALA A 193 0.83 21.19 -2.97
CA ALA A 193 0.30 22.52 -2.76
C ALA A 193 -0.48 23.03 -3.99
N LYS A 194 0.08 22.83 -5.20
CA LYS A 194 -0.58 23.21 -6.47
C LYS A 194 -1.89 22.46 -6.68
N MET A 195 -1.94 21.16 -6.42
CA MET A 195 -3.18 20.39 -6.63
C MET A 195 -4.26 20.81 -5.64
N LEU A 196 -3.94 21.02 -4.36
CA LEU A 196 -4.90 21.46 -3.35
C LEU A 196 -5.38 22.89 -3.59
N GLY A 197 -4.46 23.79 -3.97
CA GLY A 197 -4.79 25.16 -4.39
C GLY A 197 -5.71 25.19 -5.61
N ALA A 198 -5.58 24.22 -6.51
CA ALA A 198 -6.47 24.04 -7.66
C ALA A 198 -7.77 23.28 -7.36
N GLY A 199 -8.03 22.94 -6.09
CA GLY A 199 -9.27 22.33 -5.64
C GLY A 199 -9.26 20.80 -5.59
N HIS A 200 -8.10 20.14 -5.66
CA HIS A 200 -8.04 18.69 -5.45
C HIS A 200 -8.67 18.32 -4.09
N PRO A 201 -9.59 17.34 -4.05
CA PRO A 201 -10.27 16.98 -2.81
C PRO A 201 -9.29 16.37 -1.80
N ILE A 202 -9.54 16.64 -0.52
CA ILE A 202 -8.86 16.03 0.61
C ILE A 202 -9.91 15.65 1.64
N ASN A 203 -9.88 14.40 2.13
CA ASN A 203 -10.84 13.90 3.10
C ASN A 203 -10.14 13.51 4.40
N PRO A 204 -10.16 14.37 5.44
CA PRO A 204 -9.60 14.02 6.75
C PRO A 204 -10.39 12.91 7.46
N GLU A 205 -11.63 12.65 7.05
CA GLU A 205 -12.56 11.68 7.66
C GLU A 205 -12.58 10.33 6.93
N PHE A 206 -11.53 9.99 6.19
CA PHE A 206 -11.40 8.64 5.66
C PHE A 206 -11.41 7.62 6.80
N GLU A 207 -12.35 6.68 6.77
CA GLU A 207 -12.51 5.65 7.80
C GLU A 207 -12.53 4.26 7.15
N LEU A 208 -11.62 3.40 7.60
CA LEU A 208 -11.31 2.12 6.97
C LEU A 208 -12.49 1.14 6.98
N VAL A 209 -13.24 1.03 8.07
CA VAL A 209 -14.40 0.11 8.17
C VAL A 209 -15.50 0.55 7.20
N LYS A 210 -15.80 1.84 7.12
CA LYS A 210 -16.82 2.45 6.26
C LYS A 210 -16.59 2.12 4.78
N TYR A 211 -15.35 2.23 4.30
CA TYR A 211 -15.02 1.88 2.92
C TYR A 211 -14.84 0.37 2.71
N SER A 212 -14.20 -0.32 3.67
CA SER A 212 -13.95 -1.76 3.56
C SER A 212 -15.20 -2.62 3.64
N GLN A 213 -16.21 -2.22 4.41
CA GLN A 213 -17.48 -2.96 4.50
C GLN A 213 -18.49 -2.52 3.45
N GLY A 214 -18.29 -1.38 2.79
CA GLY A 214 -19.13 -0.87 1.71
C GLY A 214 -18.71 -1.40 0.35
N SER A 215 -17.68 -0.79 -0.23
CA SER A 215 -17.32 -1.00 -1.63
C SER A 215 -16.20 -2.01 -1.85
N VAL A 216 -15.24 -2.13 -0.94
CA VAL A 216 -14.03 -2.95 -1.16
C VAL A 216 -14.00 -4.26 -0.37
N ARG A 217 -15.11 -4.70 0.24
CA ARG A 217 -15.16 -5.99 0.97
C ARG A 217 -14.96 -7.15 0.00
N HIS A 218 -13.95 -7.97 0.19
CA HIS A 218 -13.71 -9.19 -0.61
C HIS A 218 -13.18 -10.33 0.28
N ARG A 219 -13.98 -10.69 1.28
CA ARG A 219 -13.65 -11.68 2.32
C ARG A 219 -14.05 -13.09 1.88
N HIS A 220 -13.31 -13.65 0.93
CA HIS A 220 -13.51 -15.00 0.39
C HIS A 220 -12.48 -15.95 1.02
N TYR A 221 -12.93 -16.83 1.92
CA TYR A 221 -12.02 -17.72 2.66
C TYR A 221 -12.52 -19.16 2.64
N PRO A 222 -11.62 -20.15 2.70
CA PRO A 222 -12.01 -21.54 2.89
C PRO A 222 -12.86 -21.71 4.17
N PRO A 223 -13.86 -22.60 4.16
CA PRO A 223 -14.25 -23.48 3.06
C PRO A 223 -15.10 -22.80 1.97
N ASN A 224 -15.55 -21.55 2.16
CA ASN A 224 -16.50 -20.88 1.27
C ASN A 224 -15.86 -19.71 0.51
N MET A 225 -15.14 -20.03 -0.55
CA MET A 225 -14.49 -19.05 -1.44
C MET A 225 -15.48 -18.21 -2.27
N LYS A 226 -16.78 -18.57 -2.31
CA LYS A 226 -17.79 -17.84 -3.10
C LYS A 226 -18.56 -16.81 -2.27
N THR A 227 -18.40 -16.82 -0.95
CA THR A 227 -19.09 -15.88 -0.06
C THR A 227 -18.18 -14.73 0.31
N ASN A 228 -18.63 -13.50 0.05
CA ASN A 228 -17.99 -12.30 0.54
C ASN A 228 -18.47 -12.01 1.97
N ALA A 229 -17.82 -12.65 2.95
CA ALA A 229 -18.28 -12.65 4.33
C ALA A 229 -18.31 -11.24 4.95
N GLU A 230 -19.38 -10.92 5.70
CA GLU A 230 -19.43 -9.69 6.50
C GLU A 230 -18.44 -9.81 7.67
N MET A 231 -17.84 -8.69 8.10
CA MET A 231 -17.14 -8.67 9.38
C MET A 231 -18.14 -8.68 10.53
N THR A 232 -17.90 -9.52 11.53
CA THR A 232 -18.61 -9.46 12.82
C THR A 232 -18.34 -8.12 13.53
N PRO A 233 -19.17 -7.69 14.49
CA PRO A 233 -18.91 -6.47 15.26
C PRO A 233 -17.52 -6.45 15.92
N LYS A 234 -17.05 -7.61 16.39
CA LYS A 234 -15.71 -7.80 16.94
C LYS A 234 -14.61 -7.55 15.91
N GLU A 235 -14.74 -8.14 14.72
CA GLU A 235 -13.79 -7.92 13.62
C GLU A 235 -13.78 -6.47 13.13
N GLN A 236 -14.94 -5.82 13.11
CA GLN A 236 -15.05 -4.39 12.79
C GLN A 236 -14.38 -3.51 13.85
N ALA A 237 -14.56 -3.81 15.14
CA ALA A 237 -13.90 -3.10 16.22
C ALA A 237 -12.37 -3.21 16.15
N GLU A 238 -11.84 -4.42 15.90
CA GLU A 238 -10.41 -4.62 15.66
C GLU A 238 -9.93 -3.82 14.44
N PHE A 239 -10.63 -3.93 13.31
CA PHE A 239 -10.21 -3.26 12.08
C PHE A 239 -10.34 -1.74 12.13
N PHE A 240 -11.32 -1.23 12.88
CA PHE A 240 -11.46 0.18 13.19
C PHE A 240 -10.22 0.71 13.93
N VAL A 241 -9.80 0.05 15.01
CA VAL A 241 -8.61 0.44 15.77
C VAL A 241 -7.35 0.43 14.90
N ILE A 242 -7.20 -0.60 14.06
CA ILE A 242 -6.08 -0.68 13.10
C ILE A 242 -6.12 0.48 12.08
N GLY A 243 -7.30 0.81 11.56
CA GLY A 243 -7.49 1.94 10.65
C GLY A 243 -7.12 3.29 11.28
N GLN A 244 -7.55 3.51 12.54
CA GLN A 244 -7.19 4.72 13.28
C GLN A 244 -5.69 4.78 13.59
N ALA A 245 -5.06 3.64 13.88
CA ALA A 245 -3.62 3.56 14.05
C ALA A 245 -2.87 3.99 12.79
N ALA A 246 -3.25 3.45 11.62
CA ALA A 246 -2.66 3.84 10.33
C ALA A 246 -2.92 5.33 10.01
N ALA A 247 -4.11 5.85 10.32
CA ALA A 247 -4.45 7.25 10.12
C ALA A 247 -3.58 8.17 10.99
N LEU A 248 -3.36 7.82 12.26
CA LEU A 248 -2.52 8.58 13.20
C LEU A 248 -1.05 8.57 12.77
N VAL A 249 -0.50 7.39 12.46
CA VAL A 249 0.89 7.26 11.99
C VAL A 249 1.09 8.06 10.70
N SER A 250 0.19 7.89 9.73
CA SER A 250 0.26 8.62 8.46
C SER A 250 0.22 10.12 8.68
N ALA A 251 -0.79 10.63 9.40
CA ALA A 251 -0.96 12.07 9.58
C ALA A 251 0.23 12.73 10.28
N THR A 252 0.74 12.09 11.33
CA THR A 252 1.88 12.60 12.11
C THR A 252 3.18 12.53 11.32
N SER A 253 3.39 11.51 10.50
CA SER A 253 4.62 11.36 9.72
C SER A 253 4.72 12.31 8.52
N VAL A 254 3.59 12.78 7.97
CA VAL A 254 3.59 13.62 6.75
C VAL A 254 3.11 15.04 6.97
N MET A 255 2.68 15.46 8.17
CA MET A 255 2.17 16.81 8.40
C MET A 255 3.13 17.93 7.98
N SER A 256 4.44 17.73 8.15
CA SER A 256 5.49 18.68 7.76
C SER A 256 5.85 18.65 6.27
N LYS A 257 5.24 17.75 5.48
CA LYS A 257 5.54 17.58 4.06
C LYS A 257 5.23 18.80 3.20
N SER A 258 4.29 19.65 3.63
CA SER A 258 3.90 20.85 2.90
C SER A 258 3.49 21.95 3.87
N SER A 259 3.75 23.21 3.49
CA SER A 259 3.28 24.40 4.20
C SER A 259 1.86 24.84 3.78
N GLU A 260 1.20 24.10 2.88
CA GLU A 260 -0.15 24.43 2.43
C GLU A 260 -1.17 24.25 3.58
N ALA A 261 -1.97 25.30 3.82
CA ALA A 261 -2.81 25.39 5.01
C ALA A 261 -3.90 24.29 5.08
N LYS A 262 -4.58 23.99 3.97
CA LYS A 262 -5.60 22.94 3.91
C LYS A 262 -5.00 21.56 4.13
N TYR A 263 -3.77 21.32 3.67
CA TYR A 263 -3.07 20.09 3.95
C TYR A 263 -2.78 19.93 5.44
N ILE A 264 -2.18 20.95 6.05
CA ILE A 264 -1.85 20.93 7.48
C ILE A 264 -3.11 20.74 8.32
N GLU A 265 -4.17 21.49 8.02
CA GLU A 265 -5.47 21.37 8.70
C GLU A 265 -6.03 19.94 8.58
N ALA A 266 -6.08 19.37 7.37
CA ALA A 266 -6.57 18.02 7.19
C ALA A 266 -5.74 16.96 7.91
N GLN A 267 -4.40 17.11 7.98
CA GLN A 267 -3.57 16.19 8.75
C GLN A 267 -3.79 16.35 10.25
N LYS A 268 -3.96 17.58 10.76
CA LYS A 268 -4.29 17.83 12.17
C LYS A 268 -5.62 17.19 12.55
N THR A 269 -6.68 17.47 11.79
CA THR A 269 -8.01 16.88 12.00
C THR A 269 -7.95 15.35 11.99
N ARG A 270 -7.21 14.75 11.04
CA ARG A 270 -7.04 13.30 10.99
C ARG A 270 -6.34 12.75 12.23
N ALA A 271 -5.25 13.39 12.67
CA ALA A 271 -4.51 12.97 13.85
C ALA A 271 -5.35 13.11 15.13
N GLU A 272 -6.11 14.20 15.27
CA GLU A 272 -7.00 14.44 16.40
C GLU A 272 -8.14 13.42 16.46
N ASN A 273 -8.81 13.18 15.32
CA ASN A 273 -9.86 12.17 15.21
C ASN A 273 -9.34 10.77 15.57
N ALA A 274 -8.16 10.41 15.07
CA ALA A 274 -7.55 9.12 15.37
C ALA A 274 -7.16 8.98 16.85
N LYS A 275 -6.59 10.04 17.47
CA LYS A 275 -6.30 10.05 18.91
C LYS A 275 -7.58 9.91 19.74
N ALA A 276 -8.63 10.65 19.39
CA ALA A 276 -9.92 10.57 20.07
C ALA A 276 -10.59 9.21 19.89
N ALA A 277 -10.45 8.58 18.72
CA ALA A 277 -10.97 7.25 18.46
C ALA A 277 -10.25 6.16 19.28
N LEU A 278 -8.92 6.26 19.38
CA LEU A 278 -8.06 5.35 20.13
C LEU A 278 -8.09 5.60 21.65
N ALA A 279 -8.58 6.76 22.09
CA ALA A 279 -8.80 7.04 23.51
C ALA A 279 -9.79 6.01 24.09
N GLY A 280 -9.32 5.24 25.07
CA GLY A 280 -10.04 4.11 25.68
C GLY A 280 -9.54 2.73 25.28
N VAL A 281 -8.61 2.62 24.32
CA VAL A 281 -7.95 1.36 23.96
C VAL A 281 -6.61 1.28 24.71
N ALA A 282 -6.55 0.45 25.76
CA ALA A 282 -5.36 0.37 26.64
C ALA A 282 -4.09 -0.01 25.86
N GLU A 283 -4.20 -0.91 24.88
CA GLU A 283 -3.10 -1.35 24.03
C GLU A 283 -2.53 -0.22 23.15
N ALA A 284 -3.28 0.86 22.94
CA ALA A 284 -2.87 1.97 22.09
C ALA A 284 -1.97 2.99 22.81
N ALA A 285 -1.66 2.81 24.10
CA ALA A 285 -0.91 3.77 24.91
C ALA A 285 0.43 4.17 24.28
N ASP A 286 1.26 3.20 23.89
CA ASP A 286 2.57 3.45 23.26
C ASP A 286 2.43 4.18 21.92
N LEU A 287 1.40 3.83 21.14
CA LEU A 287 1.12 4.48 19.86
C LEU A 287 0.65 5.93 20.04
N LEU A 288 -0.18 6.19 21.05
CA LEU A 288 -0.66 7.53 21.37
C LEU A 288 0.47 8.43 21.88
N ALA A 289 1.39 7.88 22.67
CA ALA A 289 2.57 8.57 23.17
C ALA A 289 3.61 8.83 22.06
N SER A 290 3.83 7.85 21.19
CA SER A 290 4.77 7.96 20.08
C SER A 290 4.21 7.32 18.80
N PRO A 291 3.49 8.09 17.98
CA PRO A 291 2.95 7.64 16.70
C PRO A 291 4.06 7.16 15.76
N SER A 292 4.17 5.85 15.58
CA SER A 292 5.16 5.23 14.70
C SER A 292 4.63 3.93 14.11
N ARG A 293 5.15 3.56 12.94
CA ARG A 293 4.85 2.28 12.30
C ARG A 293 5.14 1.09 13.24
N ALA A 294 6.24 1.15 13.99
CA ALA A 294 6.61 0.12 14.95
C ALA A 294 5.57 -0.05 16.05
N ASN A 295 5.10 1.05 16.66
CA ASN A 295 4.08 0.99 17.70
C ASN A 295 2.71 0.59 17.15
N ALA A 296 2.39 0.94 15.91
CA ALA A 296 1.13 0.52 15.29
C ALA A 296 1.12 -0.98 14.95
N LEU A 297 2.25 -1.56 14.52
CA LEU A 297 2.40 -3.00 14.36
C LEU A 297 2.31 -3.74 15.70
N LYS A 298 2.93 -3.21 16.76
CA LYS A 298 2.78 -3.75 18.12
C LYS A 298 1.32 -3.73 18.58
N LEU A 299 0.62 -2.62 18.38
CA LEU A 299 -0.81 -2.51 18.66
C LEU A 299 -1.62 -3.56 17.89
N ALA A 300 -1.41 -3.65 16.57
CA ALA A 300 -2.13 -4.61 15.71
C ALA A 300 -1.91 -6.07 16.17
N ALA A 301 -0.70 -6.42 16.60
CA ALA A 301 -0.40 -7.72 17.16
C ALA A 301 -1.09 -7.94 18.53
N ALA A 302 -1.08 -6.92 19.40
CA ALA A 302 -1.67 -7.01 20.74
C ALA A 302 -3.20 -7.15 20.75
N ILE A 303 -3.88 -6.62 19.73
CA ILE A 303 -5.35 -6.67 19.62
C ILE A 303 -5.87 -7.76 18.68
N ALA A 304 -4.99 -8.56 18.07
CA ALA A 304 -5.37 -9.58 17.10
C ALA A 304 -6.39 -10.56 17.72
N GLY A 305 -7.62 -10.56 17.19
CA GLY A 305 -8.70 -11.39 17.71
C GLY A 305 -9.24 -10.99 19.09
N LYS A 306 -8.88 -9.82 19.63
CA LYS A 306 -9.45 -9.27 20.86
C LYS A 306 -10.84 -8.67 20.60
N ASP A 307 -11.74 -8.76 21.56
CA ASP A 307 -13.01 -8.05 21.50
C ASP A 307 -12.85 -6.63 22.04
N LEU A 308 -12.99 -5.66 21.14
CA LEU A 308 -12.88 -4.23 21.44
C LEU A 308 -14.22 -3.51 21.33
N THR A 309 -15.33 -4.23 21.13
CA THR A 309 -16.66 -3.63 20.97
C THR A 309 -17.07 -2.77 22.18
N GLY A 310 -16.69 -3.16 23.40
CA GLY A 310 -16.92 -2.32 24.58
C GLY A 310 -16.14 -1.00 24.58
N ALA A 311 -14.98 -0.95 23.94
CA ALA A 311 -14.12 0.25 23.92
C ALA A 311 -14.45 1.19 22.74
N VAL A 312 -14.75 0.64 21.56
CA VAL A 312 -14.90 1.41 20.32
C VAL A 312 -16.22 1.16 19.58
N GLY A 313 -17.10 0.28 20.08
CA GLY A 313 -18.32 -0.12 19.38
C GLY A 313 -19.25 1.06 19.06
N SER A 314 -19.37 2.03 19.96
CA SER A 314 -20.15 3.26 19.74
C SER A 314 -19.54 4.20 18.69
N LYS A 315 -18.28 3.98 18.31
CA LYS A 315 -17.54 4.76 17.30
C LYS A 315 -17.53 4.08 15.93
N LEU A 316 -18.06 2.85 15.83
CA LEU A 316 -18.14 2.14 14.56
C LEU A 316 -19.13 2.83 13.60
N PRO A 317 -18.80 2.92 12.31
CA PRO A 317 -19.74 3.44 11.32
C PRO A 317 -21.01 2.58 11.26
N ALA A 318 -22.17 3.21 11.14
CA ALA A 318 -23.41 2.47 10.93
C ALA A 318 -23.43 1.85 9.53
N LYS A 319 -24.14 0.72 9.37
CA LYS A 319 -24.23 0.00 8.08
C LYS A 319 -24.77 0.87 6.93
N GLY A 320 -25.66 1.82 7.24
CA GLY A 320 -26.17 2.80 6.27
C GLY A 320 -25.13 3.81 5.77
N ASP A 321 -24.03 3.99 6.50
CA ASP A 321 -22.98 4.96 6.17
C ASP A 321 -21.88 4.38 5.29
N TYR A 322 -21.85 3.06 5.09
CA TYR A 322 -20.85 2.36 4.30
C TYR A 322 -20.77 2.93 2.87
N LYS A 323 -19.56 2.96 2.29
CA LYS A 323 -19.26 3.65 1.03
C LYS A 323 -18.66 2.76 -0.06
#